data_AF-A0A3Q3WS62-F1
#
_entry.id   AF-A0A3Q3WS62-F1
#
_cell.length_a   1.000
_cell.length_b   1.000
_cell.length_c   1.000
_cell.angle_alpha   90.00
_cell.angle_beta   90.00
_cell.angle_gamma   90.00
#
_symmetry.space_group_name_H-M   'P 1'
#
loop_
_entity.id
_entity.type
_entity.pdbx_description
1 polymer ?
#
loop_
_entity_poly.entity_id
_entity_poly.type
_entity_poly.pdbx_seq_one_letter_code
_entity_poly.pdbx_strand_id
1 'polypeptide(L)'
;VFLCLLAGSTFSMRWKHGRGILKEFHAHTKVRSEVRGGGRKPWRQKGSGRARHSSIRSPIWSGGGVSHGPRGPTSYYYMLPMKVRVQGLKVALSAKVAQDYLHIVDSLNIPTPDSKFLLDLIKHRHWGESILIVDV
;
A
#
# COMPACT_ATOMS: atom_id res chain seq x y z
N VAL A 1 -12.78 -20.20 15.16
CA VAL A 1 -11.32 -20.26 15.41
C VAL A 1 -10.81 -18.83 15.59
N PHE A 2 -11.12 -18.24 16.73
CA PHE A 2 -11.05 -16.79 16.96
C PHE A 2 -9.69 -16.34 17.47
N LEU A 3 -8.89 -15.77 16.56
CA LEU A 3 -7.49 -15.45 16.76
C LEU A 3 -7.27 -14.01 17.28
N CYS A 4 -7.18 -13.89 18.61
CA CYS A 4 -6.79 -12.70 19.37
C CYS A 4 -5.37 -12.19 18.98
N LEU A 5 -5.27 -11.11 18.19
CA LEU A 5 -4.01 -10.45 17.84
C LEU A 5 -3.59 -9.41 18.88
N LEU A 6 -2.67 -9.76 19.77
CA LEU A 6 -1.88 -8.77 20.50
C LEU A 6 -0.65 -8.32 19.71
N ALA A 7 -0.56 -7.02 19.45
CA ALA A 7 0.61 -6.34 18.90
C ALA A 7 1.78 -6.37 19.89
N GLY A 8 2.97 -6.83 19.45
CA GLY A 8 4.13 -6.86 20.33
C GLY A 8 5.28 -7.78 19.89
N SER A 9 5.62 -7.83 18.61
CA SER A 9 6.94 -8.34 18.19
C SER A 9 7.29 -7.85 16.80
N THR A 10 8.40 -7.14 16.71
CA THR A 10 9.02 -6.60 15.50
C THR A 10 9.63 -7.71 14.65
N PHE A 11 8.83 -8.68 14.22
CA PHE A 11 9.19 -9.48 13.06
C PHE A 11 8.94 -8.61 11.84
N SER A 12 10.01 -8.19 11.16
CA SER A 12 9.95 -7.39 9.93
C SER A 12 9.26 -8.18 8.81
N MET A 13 7.94 -8.30 8.88
CA MET A 13 7.08 -8.66 7.76
C MET A 13 6.93 -7.42 6.87
N ARG A 14 7.98 -7.10 6.12
CA ARG A 14 7.92 -6.13 5.01
C ARG A 14 6.83 -6.50 3.98
N TRP A 15 6.34 -7.73 4.03
CA TRP A 15 5.28 -8.29 3.20
C TRP A 15 3.85 -7.88 3.58
N LYS A 16 3.59 -7.50 4.85
CA LYS A 16 2.24 -7.15 5.33
C LYS A 16 1.96 -5.66 5.41
N HIS A 17 2.81 -4.80 4.87
CA HIS A 17 2.32 -3.50 4.42
C HIS A 17 1.45 -3.74 3.18
N GLY A 18 0.19 -4.12 3.39
CA GLY A 18 -0.85 -4.36 2.39
C GLY A 18 -1.17 -3.18 1.46
N ARG A 19 -0.32 -2.16 1.48
CA ARG A 19 -0.30 -1.03 0.55
C ARG A 19 0.60 -1.28 -0.66
N GLY A 20 1.33 -2.39 -0.77
CA GLY A 20 2.24 -2.65 -1.91
C GLY A 20 1.57 -3.37 -3.08
N ILE A 21 0.87 -4.47 -2.81
CA ILE A 21 0.29 -5.36 -3.83
C ILE A 21 -0.92 -4.73 -4.53
N LEU A 22 -1.75 -4.01 -3.76
CA LEU A 22 -2.92 -3.30 -4.29
C LEU A 22 -2.65 -1.78 -4.36
N LYS A 23 -1.37 -1.38 -4.48
CA LYS A 23 -1.05 0.04 -4.59
C LYS A 23 -1.44 0.55 -5.97
N GLU A 24 -2.42 1.43 -5.99
CA GLU A 24 -2.75 2.24 -7.13
C GLU A 24 -2.13 3.63 -6.96
N PHE A 25 -1.36 4.06 -7.96
CA PHE A 25 -0.85 5.42 -8.02
C PHE A 25 -1.56 6.18 -9.13
N HIS A 26 -2.33 7.20 -8.73
CA HIS A 26 -3.04 8.10 -9.65
C HIS A 26 -2.22 9.31 -10.10
N ALA A 27 -0.97 9.44 -9.64
CA ALA A 27 -0.10 10.52 -10.06
C ALA A 27 0.17 10.41 -11.58
N HIS A 28 -0.13 11.48 -12.31
CA HIS A 28 0.07 11.54 -13.75
C HIS A 28 0.63 12.91 -14.14
N THR A 29 1.66 12.92 -14.97
CA THR A 29 2.22 14.14 -15.54
C THR A 29 2.09 14.15 -17.06
N LYS A 30 1.82 15.33 -17.61
CA LYS A 30 1.66 15.52 -19.06
C LYS A 30 3.02 15.43 -19.75
N VAL A 31 3.13 14.53 -20.73
CA VAL A 31 4.29 14.50 -21.64
C VAL A 31 4.19 15.61 -22.70
N ARG A 32 5.29 15.88 -23.41
CA ARG A 32 5.34 16.97 -24.42
C ARG A 32 4.21 16.89 -25.48
N SER A 33 3.69 15.70 -25.78
CA SER A 33 2.60 15.47 -26.72
C SER A 33 1.23 15.83 -26.15
N GLU A 34 1.05 15.71 -24.83
CA GLU A 34 -0.20 15.96 -24.11
C GLU A 34 -0.35 17.44 -23.68
N VAL A 35 0.75 18.19 -23.66
CA VAL A 35 0.73 19.63 -23.40
C VAL A 35 0.10 20.36 -24.59
N ARG A 36 -0.79 21.32 -24.32
CA ARG A 36 -1.50 22.13 -25.33
C ARG A 36 -0.52 23.03 -26.12
N GLY A 37 -0.76 23.22 -27.42
CA GLY A 37 -0.01 24.16 -28.26
C GLY A 37 1.16 23.53 -29.03
N GLY A 38 2.21 24.30 -29.32
CA GLY A 38 3.51 23.82 -29.84
C GLY A 38 3.52 22.94 -31.10
N GLY A 39 2.58 23.16 -32.03
CA GLY A 39 2.57 22.54 -33.37
C GLY A 39 3.45 23.28 -34.39
N ARG A 40 3.72 24.58 -34.19
CA ARG A 40 4.61 25.38 -35.04
C ARG A 40 6.02 25.43 -34.47
N LYS A 41 7.01 25.33 -35.36
CA LYS A 41 8.42 25.52 -34.99
C LYS A 41 8.66 26.96 -34.51
N PRO A 42 9.34 27.18 -33.37
CA PRO A 42 9.51 28.52 -32.80
C PRO A 42 10.24 29.51 -33.72
N TRP A 43 11.29 29.06 -34.41
CA TRP A 43 12.03 29.85 -35.39
C TRP A 43 12.71 28.97 -36.44
N ARG A 44 13.22 29.61 -37.50
CA ARG A 44 13.99 28.98 -38.57
C ARG A 44 15.20 28.20 -38.03
N GLN A 45 15.56 27.09 -38.67
CA GLN A 45 16.63 26.19 -38.19
C GLN A 45 18.01 26.85 -38.09
N LYS A 46 18.28 27.85 -38.94
CA LYS A 46 19.56 28.56 -39.03
C LYS A 46 19.31 30.06 -39.25
N GLY A 47 20.31 30.88 -38.94
CA GLY A 47 20.27 32.33 -39.18
C GLY A 47 19.54 33.15 -38.10
N SER A 48 19.13 32.55 -36.98
CA SER A 48 18.53 33.29 -35.85
C SER A 48 19.51 33.64 -34.73
N GLY A 49 20.72 33.09 -34.73
CA GLY A 49 21.70 33.26 -33.64
C GLY A 49 21.31 32.58 -32.31
N ARG A 50 20.11 32.00 -32.20
CA ARG A 50 19.58 31.33 -31.01
C ARG A 50 19.80 29.81 -31.08
N ALA A 51 19.71 29.14 -29.93
CA ALA A 51 19.70 27.68 -29.85
C ALA A 51 18.64 27.05 -30.77
N ARG A 52 18.83 25.81 -31.20
CA ARG A 52 17.89 25.15 -32.12
C ARG A 52 16.79 24.45 -31.33
N HIS A 53 15.54 24.81 -31.57
CA HIS A 53 14.39 24.15 -30.95
C HIS A 53 13.36 23.72 -31.99
N SER A 54 12.76 22.55 -31.73
CA SER A 54 11.72 21.99 -32.58
C SER A 54 10.32 22.41 -32.14
N SER A 55 10.07 22.52 -30.83
CA SER A 55 8.77 22.87 -30.26
C SER A 55 8.96 23.60 -28.92
N ILE A 56 8.04 24.51 -28.61
CA ILE A 56 7.95 25.17 -27.30
C ILE A 56 7.48 24.23 -26.18
N ARG A 57 6.94 23.04 -26.50
CA ARG A 57 6.45 22.05 -25.51
C ARG A 57 7.55 21.13 -24.97
N SER A 58 8.79 21.33 -25.40
CA SER A 58 9.93 20.53 -24.96
C SER A 58 10.17 20.73 -23.45
N PRO A 59 10.59 19.70 -22.69
CA PRO A 59 10.88 19.77 -21.25
C PRO A 59 11.87 20.86 -20.83
N ILE A 60 12.68 21.33 -21.77
CA ILE A 60 13.67 22.40 -21.56
C ILE A 60 12.97 23.77 -21.38
N TRP A 61 11.76 23.93 -21.91
CA TRP A 61 10.99 25.17 -21.85
C TRP A 61 10.09 25.24 -20.62
N SER A 62 9.90 26.44 -20.08
CA SER A 62 8.88 26.69 -19.06
C SER A 62 7.48 26.40 -19.62
N GLY A 63 6.68 25.65 -18.86
CA GLY A 63 5.37 25.14 -19.32
C GLY A 63 5.45 23.99 -20.34
N GLY A 64 6.65 23.47 -20.60
CA GLY A 64 6.85 22.25 -21.40
C GLY A 64 6.40 20.98 -20.68
N GLY A 65 6.35 19.86 -21.41
CA GLY A 65 6.00 18.57 -20.81
C GLY A 65 7.12 17.99 -19.96
N VAL A 66 6.78 17.14 -18.99
CA VAL A 66 7.78 16.47 -18.13
C VAL A 66 8.30 15.21 -18.81
N SER A 67 9.62 14.99 -18.80
CA SER A 67 10.26 13.84 -19.46
C SER A 67 10.12 12.55 -18.67
N HIS A 68 10.51 12.57 -17.39
CA HIS A 68 10.46 11.43 -16.49
C HIS A 68 9.54 11.72 -15.31
N GLY A 69 8.26 11.96 -15.62
CA GLY A 69 7.22 12.13 -14.62
C GLY A 69 6.49 10.81 -14.36
N PRO A 70 5.74 10.70 -13.25
CA PRO A 70 4.83 9.59 -13.05
C PRO A 70 3.83 9.52 -14.22
N ARG A 71 3.68 8.33 -14.79
CA ARG A 71 2.66 7.99 -15.78
C ARG A 71 1.57 7.24 -15.03
N GLY A 72 0.42 7.88 -14.87
CA GLY A 72 -0.72 7.26 -14.17
C GLY A 72 -1.48 6.27 -15.05
N PRO A 73 -2.53 5.65 -14.50
CA PRO A 73 -2.47 4.94 -13.23
C PRO A 73 -1.53 3.73 -13.35
N THR A 74 -0.60 3.57 -12.42
CA THR A 74 0.27 2.38 -12.35
C THR A 74 -0.14 1.51 -11.18
N SER A 75 -0.39 0.22 -11.48
CA SER A 75 -0.61 -0.81 -10.47
C SER A 75 0.69 -1.58 -10.24
N TYR A 76 1.02 -1.80 -8.96
CA TYR A 76 2.19 -2.59 -8.55
C TYR A 76 1.78 -4.00 -8.13
N TYR A 77 0.83 -4.57 -8.85
CA TYR A 77 0.26 -5.87 -8.52
C TYR A 77 1.20 -7.01 -8.92
N TYR A 78 1.48 -7.89 -7.96
CA TYR A 78 2.13 -9.16 -8.22
C TYR A 78 1.63 -10.22 -7.23
N MET A 79 1.51 -11.46 -7.71
CA MET A 79 1.04 -12.59 -6.92
C MET A 79 2.20 -13.42 -6.41
N LEU A 80 2.14 -13.78 -5.12
CA LEU A 80 3.06 -14.74 -4.52
C LEU A 80 2.62 -16.18 -4.80
N PRO A 81 3.58 -17.11 -4.94
CA PRO A 81 3.27 -18.53 -4.97
C PRO A 81 2.45 -18.96 -3.74
N MET A 82 1.48 -19.85 -3.95
CA MET A 82 0.57 -20.30 -2.89
C MET A 82 1.31 -20.86 -1.68
N LYS A 83 2.39 -21.63 -1.91
CA LYS A 83 3.19 -22.25 -0.85
C LYS A 83 3.79 -21.21 0.12
N VAL A 84 4.29 -20.09 -0.42
CA VAL A 84 4.88 -19.01 0.37
C VAL A 84 3.81 -18.31 1.23
N ARG A 85 2.61 -18.08 0.65
CA ARG A 85 1.49 -17.48 1.39
C ARG A 85 1.04 -18.35 2.56
N VAL A 86 0.88 -19.66 2.31
CA VAL A 86 0.49 -20.64 3.35
C VAL A 86 1.57 -20.75 4.42
N GLN A 87 2.85 -20.79 4.04
CA GLN A 87 3.96 -20.84 4.99
C GLN A 87 4.01 -19.58 5.86
N GLY A 88 3.79 -18.40 5.29
CA GLY A 88 3.73 -17.14 6.05
C GLY A 88 2.62 -17.15 7.11
N LEU A 89 1.46 -17.74 6.81
CA LEU A 89 0.37 -17.90 7.78
C LEU A 89 0.75 -18.86 8.91
N LYS A 90 1.34 -20.02 8.59
CA LYS A 90 1.80 -21.00 9.58
C LYS A 90 2.83 -20.40 10.55
N VAL A 91 3.81 -19.66 10.01
CA VAL A 91 4.83 -18.99 10.82
C VAL A 91 4.21 -17.93 11.73
N ALA A 92 3.27 -17.12 11.22
CA ALA A 92 2.60 -16.11 12.02
C ALA A 92 1.80 -16.72 13.19
N LEU A 93 1.07 -17.81 12.95
CA LEU A 93 0.34 -18.53 13.98
C LEU A 93 1.26 -19.17 15.01
N SER A 94 2.32 -19.85 14.54
CA SER A 94 3.32 -20.48 15.42
C SER A 94 4.02 -19.44 16.31
N ALA A 95 4.36 -18.27 15.78
CA ALA A 95 4.96 -17.19 16.56
C ALA A 95 4.01 -16.67 17.65
N LYS A 96 2.69 -16.61 17.38
CA LYS A 96 1.70 -16.18 18.39
C LYS A 96 1.50 -17.21 19.49
N VAL A 97 1.57 -18.50 19.17
CA VAL A 97 1.59 -19.56 20.18
C VAL A 97 2.85 -19.48 21.03
N ALA A 98 4.03 -19.31 20.42
CA ALA A 98 5.30 -19.25 21.14
C ALA A 98 5.44 -18.02 22.06
N GLN A 99 4.64 -16.98 21.85
CA GLN A 99 4.59 -15.77 22.67
C GLN A 99 3.42 -15.76 23.68
N ASP A 100 2.70 -16.89 23.80
CA ASP A 100 1.51 -17.03 24.64
C ASP A 100 0.39 -16.00 24.33
N TYR A 101 0.37 -15.46 23.12
CA TYR A 101 -0.63 -14.50 22.65
C TYR A 101 -1.79 -15.13 21.88
N LEU A 102 -1.76 -16.44 21.67
CA LEU A 102 -2.85 -17.16 21.03
C LEU A 102 -3.71 -17.89 22.07
N HIS A 103 -4.96 -17.47 22.19
CA HIS A 103 -5.96 -18.15 23.01
C HIS A 103 -7.00 -18.83 22.12
N ILE A 104 -7.27 -20.11 22.38
CA ILE A 104 -8.32 -20.89 21.71
C ILE A 104 -9.55 -20.85 22.62
N VAL A 105 -10.69 -20.47 22.06
CA VAL A 105 -11.98 -20.39 22.75
C VAL A 105 -12.99 -21.24 21.99
N ASP A 106 -13.75 -22.07 22.69
CA ASP A 106 -14.73 -22.99 22.08
C ASP A 106 -15.94 -22.27 21.52
N SER A 107 -16.50 -21.29 22.26
CA SER A 107 -17.64 -20.51 21.80
C SER A 107 -17.51 -19.05 22.21
N LEU A 108 -17.82 -18.16 21.26
CA LEU A 108 -17.89 -16.72 21.49
C LEU A 108 -19.34 -16.32 21.76
N ASN A 109 -19.94 -16.87 22.82
CA ASN A 109 -21.28 -16.48 23.21
C ASN A 109 -21.21 -15.22 24.08
N ILE A 110 -21.40 -14.06 23.44
CA ILE A 110 -21.42 -12.76 24.11
C ILE A 110 -22.89 -12.49 24.49
N PRO A 111 -23.27 -12.51 25.78
CA PRO A 111 -24.66 -12.45 26.21
C PRO A 111 -25.33 -11.10 25.92
N THR A 112 -24.55 -10.03 25.79
CA THR A 112 -25.03 -8.66 25.57
C THR A 112 -24.21 -8.00 24.45
N PRO A 113 -24.82 -7.23 23.53
CA PRO A 113 -24.09 -6.50 22.49
C PRO A 113 -23.27 -5.30 23.02
N ASP A 114 -23.11 -5.17 24.34
CA ASP A 114 -22.43 -4.06 24.97
C ASP A 114 -20.91 -4.14 24.77
N SER A 115 -20.33 -3.09 24.19
CA SER A 115 -18.88 -2.97 23.99
C SER A 115 -18.10 -2.92 25.30
N LYS A 116 -18.72 -2.42 26.39
CA LYS A 116 -18.12 -2.38 27.74
C LYS A 116 -17.85 -3.78 28.28
N PHE A 117 -18.78 -4.71 28.09
CA PHE A 117 -18.63 -6.10 28.53
C PHE A 117 -17.40 -6.75 27.90
N LEU A 118 -17.16 -6.51 26.60
CA LEU A 118 -15.96 -6.99 25.92
C LEU A 118 -14.68 -6.36 26.49
N LEU A 119 -14.65 -5.04 26.72
CA LEU A 119 -13.48 -4.38 27.29
C LEU A 119 -13.14 -4.89 28.69
N ASP A 120 -14.16 -5.13 29.52
CA ASP A 120 -13.96 -5.63 30.88
C ASP A 120 -13.48 -7.09 30.88
N LEU A 121 -14.02 -7.93 29.99
CA LEU A 121 -13.54 -9.30 29.77
C LEU A 121 -12.05 -9.30 29.37
N ILE A 122 -11.67 -8.41 28.45
CA ILE A 122 -10.29 -8.28 27.95
C ILE A 122 -9.33 -7.91 29.09
N LYS A 123 -9.71 -6.92 29.90
CA LYS A 123 -8.93 -6.47 31.06
C LYS A 123 -8.78 -7.60 32.08
N HIS A 124 -9.87 -8.30 32.38
CA HIS A 124 -9.87 -9.41 33.34
C HIS A 124 -9.01 -10.60 32.87
N ARG A 125 -8.95 -10.86 31.57
CA ARG A 125 -8.15 -11.95 30.99
C ARG A 125 -6.72 -11.55 30.66
N HIS A 126 -6.35 -10.28 30.83
CA HIS A 126 -5.04 -9.73 30.49
C HIS A 126 -4.61 -9.99 29.05
N TRP A 127 -5.58 -9.98 28.11
CA TRP A 127 -5.32 -10.13 26.67
C TRP A 127 -4.78 -8.86 26.00
N GLY A 128 -4.22 -7.94 26.78
CA GLY A 128 -3.54 -6.71 26.35
C GLY A 128 -4.40 -5.69 25.60
N GLU A 129 -3.76 -4.82 24.80
CA GLU A 129 -4.39 -3.61 24.23
C GLU A 129 -5.15 -3.82 22.92
N SER A 130 -4.68 -4.75 22.07
CA SER A 130 -5.26 -5.01 20.75
C SER A 130 -5.63 -6.47 20.63
N ILE A 131 -6.77 -6.73 20.00
CA ILE A 131 -7.35 -8.05 19.85
C ILE A 131 -7.98 -8.16 18.46
N LEU A 132 -7.81 -9.32 17.85
CA LEU A 132 -8.50 -9.70 16.62
C LEU A 132 -9.42 -10.88 16.94
N ILE A 133 -10.59 -10.93 16.34
CA ILE A 133 -11.57 -11.98 16.58
C ILE A 133 -11.83 -12.57 15.20
N VAL A 134 -11.43 -13.83 14.97
CA VAL A 134 -11.59 -14.57 13.70
C VAL A 134 -12.67 -15.65 13.77
N ASP A 135 -13.85 -15.42 13.17
CA ASP A 135 -14.85 -16.50 13.08
C ASP A 135 -14.51 -17.50 11.97
N VAL A 136 -15.01 -18.72 12.08
CA VAL A 136 -15.03 -19.71 10.98
C VAL A 136 -16.45 -19.82 10.44
#